data_AF-A0A135VWM1-F1
#
_entry.id   AF-A0A135VWM1-F1
#
_cell.length_a   1.000
_cell.length_b   1.000
_cell.length_c   1.000
_cell.angle_alpha   90.00
_cell.angle_beta   90.00
_cell.angle_gamma   90.00
#
_symmetry.space_group_name_H-M   'P 1'
#
loop_
_entity.id
_entity.type
_entity.pdbx_description
1 polymer ?
#
loop_
_entity_poly.entity_id
_entity_poly.type
_entity_poly.pdbx_seq_one_letter_code
_entity_poly.pdbx_strand_id
1 'polypeptide(L)'
;MLARKNHLLSFSMKHILILFILSSVITIPATNSENLPISPMLNTSPSCTIFTVAIGDTVFYGNNEDWRTHELGLWYVPSQNISTLGGSRSIYGGVFIGFPDKETGELYLNPCGGMNEHGLIFDINGLPSLGLYDNPNGSDFWTHNVCYFGTSLWDCKTVEEVIEWYKTHKWDMTIGGQLHYADASGDAVVISVDPSTNKWAFTRKTGNYLISTNFNLNNTGNAYDYPCGRYNIAEWYLSRIETEEDLTVQACADILYEVHMEGSCHTLYSNIFDPVNLNLYLNYGERYEKQKRINLPEVLRQRRSFRQFNISYMTGVDGNLLVRLVRIDEGFYTPPVPTSFHILSLLAVGVVLTTSGAYLYKRRLK
;
A
#
# COMPACT_ATOMS: atom_id res chain seq x y z
N MET A 1 -74.61 9.54 30.30
CA MET A 1 -74.53 8.09 30.01
C MET A 1 -74.75 7.91 28.51
N LEU A 2 -73.75 7.37 27.81
CA LEU A 2 -73.70 6.87 26.43
C LEU A 2 -74.06 7.75 25.19
N ALA A 3 -73.03 7.89 24.34
CA ALA A 3 -72.94 7.47 22.93
C ALA A 3 -73.51 8.32 21.77
N ARG A 4 -72.55 8.97 21.08
CA ARG A 4 -72.24 8.99 19.61
C ARG A 4 -73.31 8.54 18.60
N LYS A 5 -73.53 9.37 17.57
CA LYS A 5 -73.11 9.10 16.16
C LYS A 5 -73.23 10.32 15.23
N ASN A 6 -72.11 10.61 14.56
CA ASN A 6 -71.87 11.05 13.18
C ASN A 6 -72.75 12.13 12.52
N HIS A 7 -72.14 13.28 12.25
CA HIS A 7 -72.47 14.14 11.10
C HIS A 7 -71.31 14.18 10.10
N LEU A 8 -71.67 13.94 8.85
CA LEU A 8 -70.84 13.99 7.65
C LEU A 8 -70.65 15.42 7.15
N LEU A 9 -69.47 15.62 6.54
CA LEU A 9 -69.16 16.53 5.43
C LEU A 9 -69.22 18.05 5.69
N SER A 10 -68.06 18.63 6.03
CA SER A 10 -67.55 19.80 5.31
C SER A 10 -66.04 19.99 5.54
N PHE A 11 -65.42 20.73 4.61
CA PHE A 11 -64.23 21.57 4.78
C PHE A 11 -62.83 21.10 4.29
N SER A 12 -62.43 21.79 3.20
CA SER A 12 -61.17 22.53 3.03
C SER A 12 -59.95 21.83 2.42
N MET A 13 -59.81 22.05 1.11
CA MET A 13 -58.53 22.23 0.41
C MET A 13 -57.62 23.24 1.13
N LYS A 14 -56.58 22.75 1.80
CA LYS A 14 -55.34 23.49 2.08
C LYS A 14 -54.18 22.51 1.95
N HIS A 15 -53.06 22.98 1.40
CA HIS A 15 -51.74 22.32 1.24
C HIS A 15 -51.45 21.65 -0.10
N ILE A 16 -51.49 22.39 -1.21
CA ILE A 16 -50.53 22.24 -2.31
C ILE A 16 -50.24 23.66 -2.85
N LEU A 17 -48.95 23.95 -3.11
CA LEU A 17 -48.46 25.10 -3.90
C LEU A 17 -48.15 26.41 -3.15
N ILE A 18 -47.13 26.40 -2.28
CA ILE A 18 -46.27 27.57 -2.02
C ILE A 18 -44.83 27.08 -1.93
N LEU A 19 -44.06 27.24 -3.02
CA LEU A 19 -42.60 27.40 -3.04
C LEU A 19 -42.17 27.73 -4.48
N PHE A 20 -42.59 28.90 -4.94
CA PHE A 20 -41.97 29.62 -6.05
C PHE A 20 -41.54 30.96 -5.45
N ILE A 21 -40.24 31.16 -5.24
CA ILE A 21 -39.55 32.45 -5.12
C ILE A 21 -38.04 32.16 -4.94
N LEU A 22 -37.24 32.87 -5.75
CA LEU A 22 -35.77 33.07 -5.68
C LEU A 22 -34.85 31.95 -6.19
N SER A 23 -34.88 31.74 -7.50
CA SER A 23 -33.68 31.40 -8.27
C SER A 23 -32.85 32.68 -8.51
N SER A 24 -32.12 33.13 -7.48
CA SER A 24 -31.00 34.06 -7.63
C SER A 24 -29.72 33.23 -7.66
N VAL A 25 -29.27 32.95 -8.89
CA VAL A 25 -27.95 32.38 -9.17
C VAL A 25 -26.90 33.39 -8.70
N ILE A 26 -26.29 33.11 -7.56
CA ILE A 26 -25.03 33.75 -7.17
C ILE A 26 -23.96 33.12 -8.06
N THR A 27 -23.52 33.87 -9.06
CA THR A 27 -22.30 33.59 -9.82
C THR A 27 -21.11 33.79 -8.88
N ILE A 28 -20.62 32.69 -8.30
CA ILE A 28 -19.29 32.64 -7.69
C ILE A 28 -18.30 32.69 -8.85
N PRO A 29 -17.37 33.65 -8.92
CA PRO A 29 -16.31 33.63 -9.92
C PRO A 29 -15.47 32.38 -9.69
N ALA A 30 -15.38 31.54 -10.71
CA ALA A 30 -14.45 30.42 -10.74
C ALA A 30 -13.05 30.96 -10.49
N THR A 31 -12.49 30.66 -9.32
CA THR A 31 -11.05 30.78 -9.11
C THR A 31 -10.41 29.82 -10.10
N ASN A 32 -9.53 30.37 -10.95
CA ASN A 32 -8.74 29.61 -11.90
C ASN A 32 -8.01 28.47 -11.18
N SER A 33 -8.57 27.26 -11.21
CA SER A 33 -7.78 26.05 -11.04
C SER A 33 -6.90 25.99 -12.28
N GLU A 34 -5.60 26.22 -12.10
CA GLU A 34 -4.63 25.94 -13.15
C GLU A 34 -4.87 24.52 -13.63
N ASN A 35 -5.27 24.41 -14.90
CA ASN A 35 -5.59 23.13 -15.53
C ASN A 35 -4.32 22.28 -15.54
N LEU A 36 -4.22 21.32 -14.62
CA LEU A 36 -3.27 20.23 -14.75
C LEU A 36 -3.57 19.51 -16.07
N PRO A 37 -2.57 19.28 -16.93
CA PRO A 37 -2.80 18.60 -18.19
C PRO A 37 -3.22 17.15 -17.89
N ILE A 38 -4.49 16.85 -18.12
CA ILE A 38 -5.00 15.48 -18.11
C ILE A 38 -4.39 14.78 -19.32
N SER A 39 -3.36 13.98 -19.07
CA SER A 39 -2.73 13.14 -20.09
C SER A 39 -3.70 12.04 -20.54
N PRO A 40 -3.79 11.73 -21.84
CA PRO A 40 -4.66 10.67 -22.34
C PRO A 40 -4.20 9.31 -21.82
N MET A 41 -5.16 8.46 -21.45
CA MET A 41 -4.97 7.07 -21.01
C MET A 41 -3.96 6.32 -21.90
N LEU A 42 -2.74 6.10 -21.42
CA LEU A 42 -1.68 5.40 -22.14
C LEU A 42 -1.16 4.25 -21.27
N ASN A 43 -1.17 3.03 -21.82
CA ASN A 43 -0.52 1.80 -21.35
C ASN A 43 -0.15 1.78 -19.85
N THR A 44 -1.06 1.27 -19.01
CA THR A 44 -0.84 1.10 -17.57
C THR A 44 0.16 -0.02 -17.30
N SER A 45 1.45 0.29 -17.47
CA SER A 45 2.53 -0.46 -16.83
C SER A 45 2.33 -0.38 -15.31
N PRO A 46 2.60 -1.44 -14.53
CA PRO A 46 2.62 -1.33 -13.08
C PRO A 46 3.58 -0.21 -12.70
N SER A 47 3.05 0.82 -12.06
CA SER A 47 3.89 1.92 -11.64
C SER A 47 3.59 2.26 -10.21
N CYS A 48 4.43 1.91 -9.24
CA CYS A 48 4.34 2.28 -7.82
C CYS A 48 4.81 3.72 -7.59
N THR A 49 4.41 4.36 -6.49
CA THR A 49 4.96 5.66 -6.06
C THR A 49 5.41 5.58 -4.63
N ILE A 50 6.67 5.92 -4.37
CA ILE A 50 7.26 5.93 -3.05
C ILE A 50 7.81 7.32 -2.74
N PHE A 51 7.62 7.79 -1.51
CA PHE A 51 8.31 8.98 -1.02
C PHE A 51 8.76 8.81 0.42
N THR A 52 9.84 9.50 0.76
CA THR A 52 10.25 9.78 2.13
C THR A 52 10.21 11.27 2.36
N VAL A 53 9.73 11.71 3.51
CA VAL A 53 9.74 13.11 3.93
C VAL A 53 10.14 13.21 5.41
N ALA A 54 11.01 14.16 5.72
CA ALA A 54 11.53 14.41 7.06
C ALA A 54 11.68 15.90 7.30
N ILE A 55 11.04 16.41 8.35
CA ILE A 55 11.12 17.81 8.80
C ILE A 55 11.16 17.80 10.33
N GLY A 56 12.20 18.39 10.90
CA GLY A 56 12.42 18.33 12.35
C GLY A 56 12.66 16.89 12.80
N ASP A 57 11.94 16.47 13.84
CA ASP A 57 12.00 15.11 14.39
C ASP A 57 10.95 14.17 13.77
N THR A 58 10.12 14.68 12.85
CA THR A 58 9.07 13.91 12.19
C THR A 58 9.54 13.35 10.85
N VAL A 59 9.37 12.03 10.68
CA VAL A 59 9.71 11.29 9.47
C VAL A 59 8.53 10.43 9.05
N PHE A 60 8.18 10.47 7.77
CA PHE A 60 7.23 9.53 7.18
C PHE A 60 7.76 8.97 5.86
N TYR A 61 7.35 7.74 5.59
CA TYR A 61 7.61 7.02 4.34
C TYR A 61 6.27 6.54 3.79
N GLY A 62 5.91 6.96 2.58
CA GLY A 62 4.67 6.57 1.91
C GLY A 62 4.93 5.71 0.68
N ASN A 63 4.11 4.69 0.47
CA ASN A 63 4.11 3.87 -0.74
C ASN A 63 2.69 3.60 -1.26
N ASN A 64 2.52 3.66 -2.57
CA ASN A 64 1.43 3.04 -3.33
C ASN A 64 1.97 1.84 -4.10
N GLU A 65 1.45 0.65 -3.82
CA GLU A 65 1.76 -0.56 -4.58
C GLU A 65 0.73 -0.77 -5.68
N ASP A 66 1.19 -0.62 -6.92
CA ASP A 66 0.35 -0.67 -8.11
C ASP A 66 0.55 -1.98 -8.84
N TRP A 67 -0.42 -2.91 -8.70
CA TRP A 67 -0.27 -4.27 -9.22
C TRP A 67 -1.60 -4.86 -9.72
N ARG A 68 -1.54 -6.05 -10.33
CA ARG A 68 -2.69 -6.74 -10.95
C ARG A 68 -3.26 -7.89 -10.12
N THR A 69 -2.60 -8.29 -9.03
CA THR A 69 -3.04 -9.41 -8.19
C THR A 69 -3.85 -8.93 -6.99
N HIS A 70 -4.68 -9.81 -6.43
CA HIS A 70 -5.44 -9.53 -5.21
C HIS A 70 -4.79 -10.16 -3.96
N GLU A 71 -3.78 -11.01 -4.15
CA GLU A 71 -3.17 -11.77 -3.07
C GLU A 71 -2.06 -10.96 -2.39
N LEU A 72 -2.33 -10.46 -1.20
CA LEU A 72 -1.40 -9.64 -0.43
C LEU A 72 -1.19 -10.26 0.96
N GLY A 73 0.08 -10.42 1.32
CA GLY A 73 0.52 -10.89 2.63
C GLY A 73 1.09 -9.76 3.47
N LEU A 74 0.72 -9.76 4.76
CA LEU A 74 1.43 -9.03 5.80
C LEU A 74 2.01 -10.06 6.76
N TRP A 75 3.27 -9.92 7.13
CA TRP A 75 3.84 -10.79 8.15
C TRP A 75 4.80 -10.08 9.07
N TYR A 76 4.94 -10.66 10.24
CA TYR A 76 5.84 -10.19 11.28
C TYR A 76 6.89 -11.25 11.53
N VAL A 77 8.12 -10.80 11.71
CA VAL A 77 9.26 -11.61 12.13
C VAL A 77 9.76 -11.01 13.43
N PRO A 78 9.82 -11.76 14.54
CA PRO A 78 10.48 -11.28 15.75
C PRO A 78 11.99 -11.41 15.59
N SER A 79 12.75 -10.56 16.28
CA SER A 79 14.18 -10.72 16.38
C SER A 79 14.51 -12.07 17.01
N GLN A 80 15.41 -12.79 16.37
CA GLN A 80 15.74 -14.17 16.71
C GLN A 80 17.12 -14.53 16.19
N ASN A 81 17.68 -15.61 16.74
CA ASN A 81 18.85 -16.23 16.15
C ASN A 81 18.38 -17.21 15.07
N ILE A 82 18.92 -17.05 13.86
CA ILE A 82 18.73 -18.01 12.78
C ILE A 82 20.02 -18.80 12.58
N SER A 83 19.88 -20.03 12.09
CA SER A 83 21.00 -20.82 11.60
C SER A 83 21.10 -20.66 10.09
N THR A 84 22.30 -20.36 9.61
CA THR A 84 22.65 -20.24 8.19
C THR A 84 23.79 -21.20 7.87
N LEU A 85 24.14 -21.38 6.58
CA LEU A 85 25.28 -22.19 6.15
C LEU A 85 26.60 -21.64 6.72
N GLY A 86 26.66 -20.33 6.98
CA GLY A 86 27.79 -19.63 7.59
C GLY A 86 27.79 -19.60 9.12
N GLY A 87 26.85 -20.29 9.79
CA GLY A 87 26.73 -20.30 11.25
C GLY A 87 25.45 -19.65 11.76
N SER A 88 25.36 -19.42 13.08
CA SER A 88 24.21 -18.76 13.68
C SER A 88 24.43 -17.25 13.77
N ARG A 89 23.39 -16.48 13.45
CA ARG A 89 23.40 -15.02 13.57
C ARG A 89 22.07 -14.51 14.13
N SER A 90 22.12 -13.38 14.82
CA SER A 90 20.92 -12.65 15.23
C SER A 90 20.41 -11.80 14.07
N ILE A 91 19.11 -11.81 13.84
CA ILE A 91 18.43 -10.91 12.90
C ILE A 91 17.48 -9.98 13.65
N TYR A 92 17.28 -8.78 13.09
CA TYR A 92 16.27 -7.86 13.59
C TYR A 92 14.85 -8.34 13.28
N GLY A 93 13.93 -7.99 14.19
CA GLY A 93 12.51 -8.14 13.95
C GLY A 93 11.97 -7.09 12.99
N GLY A 94 10.81 -7.34 12.40
CA GLY A 94 10.20 -6.42 11.45
C GLY A 94 8.80 -6.81 11.01
N VAL A 95 8.17 -5.89 10.29
CA VAL A 95 6.95 -6.10 9.52
C VAL A 95 7.27 -6.01 8.05
N PHE A 96 6.62 -6.86 7.26
CA PHE A 96 6.86 -6.97 5.84
C PHE A 96 5.54 -7.12 5.09
N ILE A 97 5.48 -6.51 3.92
CA ILE A 97 4.33 -6.53 3.02
C ILE A 97 4.82 -7.06 1.67
N GLY A 98 4.05 -7.95 1.06
CA GLY A 98 4.40 -8.49 -0.25
C GLY A 98 3.46 -9.57 -0.73
N PHE A 99 3.91 -10.33 -1.72
CA PHE A 99 3.08 -11.30 -2.44
C PHE A 99 3.46 -12.73 -2.05
N PRO A 100 2.49 -13.67 -2.08
CA PRO A 100 2.82 -15.09 -2.00
C PRO A 100 3.57 -15.55 -3.25
N ASP A 101 4.36 -16.61 -3.10
CA ASP A 101 5.05 -17.27 -4.21
C ASP A 101 4.06 -18.04 -5.09
N LYS A 102 4.15 -17.84 -6.41
CA LYS A 102 3.22 -18.41 -7.39
C LYS A 102 3.48 -19.88 -7.74
N GLU A 103 4.70 -20.39 -7.54
CA GLU A 103 5.07 -21.75 -7.95
C GLU A 103 4.69 -22.79 -6.90
N THR A 104 4.65 -22.38 -5.64
CA THR A 104 4.41 -23.29 -4.52
C THR A 104 3.06 -23.10 -3.85
N GLY A 105 2.40 -21.95 -4.06
CA GLY A 105 1.12 -21.61 -3.42
C GLY A 105 1.22 -21.46 -1.89
N GLU A 106 2.40 -21.66 -1.32
CA GLU A 106 2.73 -21.36 0.05
C GLU A 106 3.17 -19.90 0.12
N LEU A 107 2.78 -19.20 1.20
CA LEU A 107 3.09 -17.79 1.43
C LEU A 107 4.57 -17.62 1.75
N TYR A 108 5.44 -17.83 0.78
CA TYR A 108 6.85 -17.54 0.91
C TYR A 108 7.06 -16.04 0.69
N LEU A 109 7.35 -15.42 1.83
CA LEU A 109 7.79 -14.06 2.14
C LEU A 109 8.63 -13.45 1.00
N ASN A 110 8.00 -12.93 -0.05
CA ASN A 110 8.61 -12.05 -1.03
C ASN A 110 8.27 -10.61 -0.64
N PRO A 111 8.95 -10.00 0.36
CA PRO A 111 8.71 -8.63 0.75
C PRO A 111 8.97 -7.69 -0.43
N CYS A 112 7.93 -6.96 -0.80
CA CYS A 112 8.05 -5.81 -1.68
C CYS A 112 8.37 -4.54 -0.89
N GLY A 113 7.97 -4.50 0.39
CA GLY A 113 8.39 -3.48 1.34
C GLY A 113 8.29 -3.94 2.78
N GLY A 114 8.78 -3.13 3.70
CA GLY A 114 8.74 -3.43 5.13
C GLY A 114 9.50 -2.45 6.00
N MET A 115 9.40 -2.63 7.31
CA MET A 115 10.10 -1.85 8.32
C MET A 115 10.61 -2.76 9.43
N ASN A 116 11.87 -2.60 9.83
CA ASN A 116 12.42 -3.33 10.98
C ASN A 116 12.19 -2.61 12.32
N GLU A 117 12.55 -3.27 13.42
CA GLU A 117 12.37 -2.75 14.79
C GLU A 117 13.25 -1.54 15.13
N HIS A 118 14.14 -1.13 14.22
CA HIS A 118 14.97 0.06 14.32
C HIS A 118 14.46 1.22 13.46
N GLY A 119 13.36 1.04 12.74
CA GLY A 119 12.78 2.07 11.88
C GLY A 119 13.48 2.19 10.52
N LEU A 120 14.31 1.22 10.12
CA LEU A 120 14.77 1.12 8.74
C LEU A 120 13.64 0.55 7.88
N ILE A 121 13.34 1.23 6.79
CA ILE A 121 12.25 0.94 5.86
C ILE A 121 12.84 0.69 4.47
N PHE A 122 12.20 -0.20 3.70
CA PHE A 122 12.43 -0.29 2.26
C PHE A 122 11.14 -0.58 1.51
N ASP A 123 11.12 -0.22 0.23
CA ASP A 123 10.09 -0.59 -0.74
C ASP A 123 10.69 -0.51 -2.16
N ILE A 124 9.97 -1.00 -3.18
CA ILE A 124 10.51 -1.23 -4.53
C ILE A 124 9.66 -0.56 -5.60
N ASN A 125 10.29 0.15 -6.54
CA ASN A 125 9.64 0.48 -7.81
C ASN A 125 10.09 -0.50 -8.91
N GLY A 126 9.16 -1.05 -9.68
CA GLY A 126 9.47 -1.85 -10.86
C GLY A 126 10.10 -1.00 -11.98
N LEU A 127 11.15 -1.51 -12.62
CA LEU A 127 11.84 -0.88 -13.76
C LEU A 127 12.15 -1.92 -14.86
N PRO A 128 12.49 -1.50 -16.09
CA PRO A 128 13.10 -2.41 -17.04
C PRO A 128 14.37 -3.04 -16.46
N SER A 129 14.56 -4.32 -16.75
CA SER A 129 15.63 -5.13 -16.14
C SER A 129 17.02 -4.75 -16.63
N LEU A 130 17.95 -4.60 -15.69
CA LEU A 130 19.37 -4.37 -15.95
C LEU A 130 20.23 -5.45 -15.29
N GLY A 131 21.37 -5.78 -15.92
CA GLY A 131 22.37 -6.65 -15.34
C GLY A 131 23.17 -5.89 -14.28
N LEU A 132 23.32 -6.50 -13.11
CA LEU A 132 24.17 -6.02 -12.02
C LEU A 132 25.34 -6.98 -11.86
N TYR A 133 26.53 -6.44 -12.01
CA TYR A 133 27.79 -7.15 -11.84
C TYR A 133 28.67 -6.31 -10.93
N ASP A 134 28.54 -6.52 -9.62
CA ASP A 134 29.37 -5.84 -8.63
C ASP A 134 30.07 -6.85 -7.73
N ASN A 135 31.39 -6.85 -7.78
CA ASN A 135 32.21 -7.79 -7.03
C ASN A 135 33.34 -7.01 -6.32
N PRO A 136 33.05 -6.45 -5.14
CA PRO A 136 34.07 -5.79 -4.34
C PRO A 136 35.14 -6.82 -3.96
N ASN A 137 36.41 -6.53 -4.26
CA ASN A 137 37.52 -7.47 -4.05
C ASN A 137 37.56 -7.98 -2.59
N GLY A 138 37.37 -9.28 -2.41
CA GLY A 138 37.43 -9.94 -1.10
C GLY A 138 36.10 -10.05 -0.36
N SER A 139 34.97 -9.67 -0.96
CA SER A 139 33.65 -9.92 -0.38
C SER A 139 33.29 -11.40 -0.42
N ASP A 140 32.74 -11.92 0.68
CA ASP A 140 32.13 -13.24 0.69
C ASP A 140 30.98 -13.28 -0.32
N PHE A 141 30.88 -14.38 -1.07
CA PHE A 141 29.72 -14.62 -1.93
C PHE A 141 28.52 -14.83 -0.99
N TRP A 142 27.64 -13.84 -0.88
CA TRP A 142 26.38 -14.00 -0.18
C TRP A 142 25.39 -14.73 -1.08
N THR A 143 25.40 -16.08 -1.03
CA THR A 143 24.30 -16.92 -1.51
C THR A 143 23.17 -16.85 -0.50
N HIS A 144 22.43 -15.76 -0.41
CA HIS A 144 21.12 -15.80 0.23
C HIS A 144 20.08 -15.66 -0.87
N ASN A 145 19.33 -16.74 -1.11
CA ASN A 145 18.10 -16.72 -1.90
C ASN A 145 16.99 -15.90 -1.22
N VAL A 146 17.27 -15.27 -0.07
CA VAL A 146 16.22 -14.73 0.79
C VAL A 146 15.87 -13.41 0.19
N CYS A 147 14.67 -13.35 -0.40
CA CYS A 147 14.06 -12.18 -0.99
C CYS A 147 14.99 -10.96 -1.08
N TYR A 148 15.68 -10.91 -2.21
CA TYR A 148 16.90 -10.18 -2.53
C TYR A 148 16.94 -8.71 -2.12
N PHE A 149 15.79 -8.09 -1.91
CA PHE A 149 15.64 -6.66 -1.69
C PHE A 149 15.41 -6.27 -0.23
N GLY A 150 14.84 -7.16 0.59
CA GLY A 150 14.53 -6.87 2.00
C GLY A 150 15.53 -7.42 3.01
N THR A 151 16.53 -8.18 2.57
CA THR A 151 17.49 -8.86 3.47
C THR A 151 18.30 -7.88 4.32
N SER A 152 18.61 -6.70 3.79
CA SER A 152 19.29 -5.64 4.54
C SER A 152 18.55 -5.23 5.82
N LEU A 153 17.20 -5.33 5.86
CA LEU A 153 16.41 -5.05 7.06
C LEU A 153 16.74 -5.95 8.24
N TRP A 154 17.31 -7.13 8.01
CA TRP A 154 17.67 -8.05 9.08
C TRP A 154 18.98 -7.70 9.78
N ASP A 155 19.83 -6.91 9.10
CA ASP A 155 21.22 -6.66 9.51
C ASP A 155 21.54 -5.18 9.72
N CYS A 156 20.81 -4.30 9.04
CA CYS A 156 21.01 -2.86 9.04
C CYS A 156 19.94 -2.15 9.88
N LYS A 157 20.32 -1.03 10.50
CA LYS A 157 19.45 -0.13 11.27
C LYS A 157 19.28 1.23 10.61
N THR A 158 20.22 1.60 9.75
CA THR A 158 20.30 2.93 9.14
C THR A 158 20.55 2.82 7.65
N VAL A 159 20.21 3.89 6.92
CA VAL A 159 20.49 4.06 5.49
C VAL A 159 21.99 3.97 5.20
N GLU A 160 22.84 4.51 6.08
CA GLU A 160 24.30 4.43 5.92
C GLU A 160 24.78 2.98 6.00
N GLU A 161 24.27 2.19 6.95
CA GLU A 161 24.57 0.76 7.05
C GLU A 161 24.08 0.00 5.81
N VAL A 162 22.92 0.35 5.25
CA VAL A 162 22.42 -0.24 4.00
C VAL A 162 23.36 0.07 2.84
N ILE A 163 23.81 1.32 2.69
CA ILE A 163 24.74 1.70 1.63
C ILE A 163 26.03 0.88 1.73
N GLU A 164 26.59 0.75 2.93
CA GLU A 164 27.78 -0.05 3.15
C GLU A 164 27.54 -1.54 2.90
N TRP A 165 26.37 -2.04 3.29
CA TRP A 165 25.96 -3.41 3.01
C TRP A 165 25.94 -3.67 1.49
N TYR A 166 25.30 -2.83 0.69
CA TYR A 166 25.30 -2.98 -0.77
C TYR A 166 26.69 -2.87 -1.41
N LYS A 167 27.58 -2.03 -0.88
CA LYS A 167 28.97 -1.85 -1.36
C LYS A 167 29.91 -2.99 -1.03
N THR A 168 29.60 -3.78 0.00
CA THR A 168 30.49 -4.84 0.51
C THR A 168 30.06 -6.24 0.12
N HIS A 169 28.85 -6.39 -0.42
CA HIS A 169 28.32 -7.68 -0.85
C HIS A 169 28.56 -7.90 -2.35
N LYS A 170 28.79 -9.15 -2.73
CA LYS A 170 28.90 -9.53 -4.15
C LYS A 170 27.52 -9.68 -4.77
N TRP A 171 27.37 -9.14 -5.97
CA TRP A 171 26.15 -9.17 -6.77
C TRP A 171 26.43 -9.64 -8.20
N ASP A 172 25.69 -10.65 -8.63
CA ASP A 172 25.72 -11.17 -10.01
C ASP A 172 24.30 -11.61 -10.36
N MET A 173 23.48 -10.66 -10.80
CA MET A 173 22.06 -10.89 -11.04
C MET A 173 21.45 -9.88 -12.00
N THR A 174 20.21 -10.12 -12.42
CA THR A 174 19.41 -9.16 -13.16
C THR A 174 18.35 -8.56 -12.25
N ILE A 175 18.22 -7.22 -12.24
CA ILE A 175 17.30 -6.48 -11.38
C ILE A 175 16.32 -5.71 -12.24
N GLY A 176 15.02 -5.93 -12.02
CA GLY A 176 13.91 -5.21 -12.65
C GLY A 176 13.29 -4.15 -11.73
N GLY A 177 14.11 -3.31 -11.10
CA GLY A 177 13.62 -2.31 -10.15
C GLY A 177 14.69 -1.39 -9.57
N GLN A 178 14.23 -0.47 -8.72
CA GLN A 178 15.06 0.32 -7.82
C GLN A 178 14.49 0.24 -6.40
N LEU A 179 15.35 0.45 -5.42
CA LEU A 179 15.05 0.25 -4.00
C LEU A 179 15.04 1.60 -3.32
N HIS A 180 13.97 1.94 -2.60
CA HIS A 180 13.90 3.16 -1.82
C HIS A 180 13.98 2.83 -0.34
N TYR A 181 15.06 3.26 0.31
CA TYR A 181 15.26 3.10 1.74
C TYR A 181 15.11 4.42 2.50
N ALA A 182 14.65 4.33 3.74
CA ALA A 182 14.67 5.42 4.70
C ALA A 182 14.87 4.90 6.12
N ASP A 183 15.33 5.75 7.03
CA ASP A 183 15.43 5.39 8.46
C ASP A 183 14.82 6.45 9.39
N ALA A 184 14.77 6.12 10.68
CA ALA A 184 14.21 6.98 11.72
C ALA A 184 14.95 8.32 11.92
N SER A 185 16.13 8.50 11.35
CA SER A 185 16.83 9.80 11.36
C SER A 185 16.35 10.75 10.25
N GLY A 186 15.52 10.26 9.33
CA GLY A 186 15.06 11.01 8.17
C GLY A 186 16.03 10.98 6.99
N ASP A 187 17.10 10.19 7.06
CA ASP A 187 17.92 9.89 5.89
C ASP A 187 17.17 8.94 4.95
N ALA A 188 17.44 9.07 3.65
CA ALA A 188 16.87 8.20 2.63
C ALA A 188 17.77 8.08 1.41
N VAL A 189 17.70 6.94 0.75
CA VAL A 189 18.47 6.63 -0.46
C VAL A 189 17.63 5.81 -1.43
N VAL A 190 17.72 6.13 -2.71
CA VAL A 190 17.28 5.25 -3.79
C VAL A 190 18.49 4.57 -4.39
N ILE A 191 18.47 3.23 -4.37
CA ILE A 191 19.52 2.37 -4.88
C ILE A 191 19.04 1.76 -6.20
N SER A 192 19.79 2.01 -7.28
CA SER A 192 19.48 1.51 -8.61
C SER A 192 20.72 0.96 -9.30
N VAL A 193 20.54 0.27 -10.43
CA VAL A 193 21.68 -0.14 -11.28
C VAL A 193 22.04 1.01 -12.21
N ASP A 194 23.30 1.40 -12.25
CA ASP A 194 23.82 2.30 -13.28
C ASP A 194 24.09 1.49 -14.56
N PRO A 195 23.33 1.73 -15.66
CA PRO A 195 23.49 0.98 -16.89
C PRO A 195 24.82 1.22 -17.61
N SER A 196 25.58 2.27 -17.25
CA SER A 196 26.89 2.54 -17.83
C SER A 196 28.02 1.72 -17.20
N THR A 197 27.84 1.30 -15.94
CA THR A 197 28.85 0.57 -15.17
C THR A 197 28.41 -0.83 -14.75
N ASN A 198 27.11 -1.14 -14.84
CA ASN A 198 26.47 -2.33 -14.27
C ASN A 198 26.74 -2.50 -12.76
N LYS A 199 26.86 -1.39 -12.03
CA LYS A 199 27.07 -1.35 -10.58
C LYS A 199 25.93 -0.64 -9.88
N TRP A 200 25.91 -0.71 -8.56
CA TRP A 200 25.00 0.09 -7.76
C TRP A 200 25.28 1.59 -7.88
N ALA A 201 24.22 2.36 -8.05
CA ALA A 201 24.18 3.80 -7.91
C ALA A 201 23.27 4.18 -6.73
N PHE A 202 23.66 5.24 -6.03
CA PHE A 202 23.00 5.68 -4.80
C PHE A 202 22.57 7.14 -4.95
N THR A 203 21.26 7.37 -5.01
CA THR A 203 20.67 8.73 -5.02
C THR A 203 20.17 9.05 -3.62
N ARG A 204 20.93 9.84 -2.86
CA ARG A 204 20.59 10.20 -1.49
C ARG A 204 19.63 11.39 -1.45
N LYS A 205 18.74 11.41 -0.47
CA LYS A 205 17.84 12.53 -0.20
C LYS A 205 18.63 13.81 0.04
N THR A 206 18.21 14.89 -0.63
CA THR A 206 18.71 16.25 -0.38
C THR A 206 17.52 17.13 -0.04
N GLY A 207 17.58 17.86 1.07
CA GLY A 207 16.43 18.61 1.58
C GLY A 207 15.43 17.74 2.35
N ASN A 208 14.14 18.13 2.29
CA ASN A 208 13.10 17.58 3.16
C ASN A 208 12.53 16.24 2.66
N TYR A 209 12.62 15.92 1.36
CA TYR A 209 12.01 14.71 0.81
C TYR A 209 12.81 14.06 -0.32
N LEU A 210 12.52 12.79 -0.59
CA LEU A 210 12.99 12.00 -1.72
C LEU A 210 11.81 11.22 -2.30
N ILE A 211 11.69 11.17 -3.63
CA ILE A 211 10.58 10.52 -4.33
C ILE A 211 11.15 9.54 -5.33
N SER A 212 10.52 8.38 -5.48
CA SER A 212 10.85 7.42 -6.52
C SER A 212 9.59 6.82 -7.12
N THR A 213 9.56 6.76 -8.45
CA THR A 213 8.53 6.04 -9.22
C THR A 213 9.22 5.08 -10.19
N ASN A 214 8.62 4.75 -11.32
CA ASN A 214 9.08 3.68 -12.21
C ASN A 214 10.00 4.17 -13.33
N PHE A 215 10.91 5.07 -12.94
CA PHE A 215 12.12 5.40 -13.69
C PHE A 215 13.31 5.41 -12.74
N ASN A 216 14.48 5.06 -13.28
CA ASN A 216 15.72 5.08 -12.51
C ASN A 216 16.15 6.53 -12.23
N LEU A 217 16.26 6.92 -10.95
CA LEU A 217 16.64 8.29 -10.57
C LEU A 217 18.07 8.66 -11.00
N ASN A 218 18.97 7.69 -11.10
CA ASN A 218 20.34 7.90 -11.56
C ASN A 218 20.43 7.92 -13.09
N ASN A 219 19.49 7.29 -13.79
CA ASN A 219 19.43 7.28 -15.26
C ASN A 219 17.99 7.17 -15.75
N THR A 220 17.37 8.32 -16.03
CA THR A 220 15.94 8.39 -16.40
C THR A 220 15.61 7.70 -17.73
N GLY A 221 16.61 7.31 -18.52
CA GLY A 221 16.42 6.48 -19.72
C GLY A 221 16.01 5.03 -19.41
N ASN A 222 16.28 4.53 -18.19
CA ASN A 222 15.77 3.23 -17.74
C ASN A 222 14.44 3.41 -17.00
N ALA A 223 13.34 3.43 -17.75
CA ALA A 223 12.01 3.74 -17.24
C ALA A 223 10.92 2.92 -17.92
N TYR A 224 9.84 2.63 -17.17
CA TYR A 224 8.54 2.32 -17.77
C TYR A 224 7.75 3.57 -18.10
N ASP A 225 7.96 4.64 -17.32
CA ASP A 225 7.30 5.92 -17.49
C ASP A 225 8.26 7.07 -17.11
N TYR A 226 8.60 7.92 -18.09
CA TYR A 226 9.35 9.15 -17.89
C TYR A 226 9.12 10.12 -19.07
N PRO A 227 8.79 11.41 -18.82
CA PRO A 227 8.53 12.03 -17.52
C PRO A 227 7.27 11.47 -16.84
N CYS A 228 7.32 11.28 -15.51
CA CYS A 228 6.24 10.63 -14.76
C CYS A 228 5.31 11.67 -14.10
N GLY A 229 4.02 11.64 -14.45
CA GLY A 229 3.03 12.57 -13.88
C GLY A 229 2.85 12.42 -12.37
N ARG A 230 2.85 11.18 -11.87
CA ARG A 230 2.70 10.88 -10.43
C ARG A 230 3.88 11.37 -9.60
N TYR A 231 5.10 11.30 -10.16
CA TYR A 231 6.28 11.90 -9.55
C TYR A 231 6.07 13.41 -9.36
N ASN A 232 5.64 14.11 -10.42
CA ASN A 232 5.44 15.56 -10.38
C ASN A 232 4.32 15.98 -9.41
N ILE A 233 3.24 15.19 -9.32
CA ILE A 233 2.15 15.43 -8.36
C ILE A 233 2.65 15.25 -6.92
N ALA A 234 3.34 14.14 -6.64
CA ALA A 234 3.92 13.91 -5.31
C ALA A 234 4.90 15.04 -4.93
N GLU A 235 5.77 15.46 -5.86
CA GLU A 235 6.70 16.57 -5.65
C GLU A 235 5.97 17.88 -5.35
N TRP A 236 4.90 18.18 -6.09
CA TRP A 236 4.11 19.38 -5.88
C TRP A 236 3.51 19.41 -4.46
N TYR A 237 2.90 18.33 -3.99
CA TYR A 237 2.36 18.28 -2.62
C TYR A 237 3.46 18.33 -1.56
N LEU A 238 4.52 17.53 -1.71
CA LEU A 238 5.63 17.46 -0.75
C LEU A 238 6.36 18.80 -0.61
N SER A 239 6.51 19.55 -1.71
CA SER A 239 7.13 20.88 -1.68
C SER A 239 6.37 21.93 -0.86
N ARG A 240 5.10 21.67 -0.54
CA ARG A 240 4.22 22.57 0.21
C ARG A 240 4.13 22.23 1.69
N ILE A 241 4.75 21.12 2.11
CA ILE A 241 4.91 20.77 3.51
C ILE A 241 6.18 21.47 4.00
N GLU A 242 6.01 22.63 4.63
CA GLU A 242 7.13 23.49 5.02
C GLU A 242 7.52 23.32 6.50
N THR A 243 6.57 22.89 7.34
CA THR A 243 6.75 22.77 8.79
C THR A 243 6.52 21.36 9.29
N GLU A 244 7.05 21.07 10.49
CA GLU A 244 6.84 19.78 11.15
C GLU A 244 5.36 19.57 11.51
N GLU A 245 4.64 20.64 11.84
CA GLU A 245 3.20 20.59 12.14
C GLU A 245 2.35 20.24 10.90
N ASP A 246 2.78 20.64 9.71
CA ASP A 246 2.12 20.29 8.44
C ASP A 246 2.37 18.84 8.04
N LEU A 247 3.50 18.27 8.51
CA LEU A 247 3.89 16.91 8.20
C LEU A 247 3.09 15.92 9.07
N THR A 248 1.97 15.46 8.55
CA THR A 248 1.07 14.52 9.24
C THR A 248 0.84 13.24 8.44
N VAL A 249 0.42 12.17 9.13
CA VAL A 249 -0.03 10.92 8.47
C VAL A 249 -1.14 11.21 7.46
N GLN A 250 -2.05 12.14 7.77
CA GLN A 250 -3.13 12.51 6.84
C GLN A 250 -2.57 13.20 5.59
N ALA A 251 -1.62 14.14 5.73
CA ALA A 251 -0.98 14.78 4.59
C ALA A 251 -0.28 13.76 3.67
N CYS A 252 0.42 12.78 4.26
CA CYS A 252 1.00 11.67 3.50
C CYS A 252 -0.07 10.80 2.82
N ALA A 253 -1.20 10.54 3.47
CA ALA A 253 -2.29 9.78 2.89
C ALA A 253 -2.97 10.52 1.73
N ASP A 254 -3.11 11.84 1.83
CA ASP A 254 -3.66 12.68 0.76
C ASP A 254 -2.72 12.66 -0.46
N ILE A 255 -1.40 12.70 -0.26
CA ILE A 255 -0.44 12.53 -1.36
C ILE A 255 -0.62 11.17 -2.04
N LEU A 256 -0.70 10.09 -1.26
CA LEU A 256 -0.90 8.73 -1.78
C LEU A 256 -2.23 8.59 -2.51
N TYR A 257 -3.29 9.23 -2.01
CA TYR A 257 -4.56 9.31 -2.72
C TYR A 257 -4.39 10.03 -4.07
N GLU A 258 -3.70 11.15 -4.13
CA GLU A 258 -3.58 11.93 -5.37
C GLU A 258 -2.72 11.22 -6.45
N VAL A 259 -1.81 10.34 -6.03
CA VAL A 259 -0.93 9.56 -6.93
C VAL A 259 -1.33 8.10 -7.06
N HIS A 260 -2.56 7.74 -6.69
CA HIS A 260 -3.07 6.39 -6.88
C HIS A 260 -3.31 6.08 -8.37
N MET A 261 -3.36 4.80 -8.70
CA MET A 261 -3.74 4.31 -10.02
C MET A 261 -5.09 3.60 -9.99
N GLU A 262 -5.87 3.84 -11.03
CA GLU A 262 -7.11 3.12 -11.32
C GLU A 262 -6.96 2.25 -12.59
N GLY A 263 -7.82 1.24 -12.73
CA GLY A 263 -7.95 0.45 -13.95
C GLY A 263 -7.36 -0.96 -13.85
N SER A 264 -6.83 -1.49 -14.97
CA SER A 264 -6.39 -2.89 -15.06
C SER A 264 -5.15 -3.20 -14.21
N CYS A 265 -4.34 -2.17 -13.94
CA CYS A 265 -3.35 -2.12 -12.89
C CYS A 265 -3.78 -0.96 -11.99
N HIS A 266 -3.99 -1.21 -10.71
CA HIS A 266 -4.51 -0.23 -9.76
C HIS A 266 -3.71 -0.30 -8.46
N THR A 267 -3.83 0.73 -7.63
CA THR A 267 -3.23 0.74 -6.29
C THR A 267 -3.93 -0.32 -5.43
N LEU A 268 -3.21 -1.41 -5.17
CA LEU A 268 -3.71 -2.53 -4.38
C LEU A 268 -3.73 -2.18 -2.89
N TYR A 269 -2.68 -1.53 -2.43
CA TYR A 269 -2.58 -1.01 -1.08
C TYR A 269 -1.72 0.26 -1.07
N SER A 270 -1.92 1.04 -0.02
CA SER A 270 -1.06 2.16 0.31
C SER A 270 -0.60 2.00 1.74
N ASN A 271 0.67 2.26 2.00
CA ASN A 271 1.22 2.22 3.35
C ASN A 271 1.89 3.56 3.70
N ILE A 272 1.85 3.89 4.98
CA ILE A 272 2.65 4.96 5.57
C ILE A 272 3.39 4.35 6.76
N PHE A 273 4.71 4.41 6.74
CA PHE A 273 5.53 4.09 7.89
C PHE A 273 5.94 5.37 8.62
N ASP A 274 5.85 5.29 9.94
CA ASP A 274 6.36 6.25 10.91
C ASP A 274 7.54 5.56 11.63
N PRO A 275 8.76 5.69 11.10
CA PRO A 275 9.92 4.96 11.61
C PRO A 275 10.34 5.41 13.01
N VAL A 276 10.03 6.65 13.40
CA VAL A 276 10.36 7.19 14.72
C VAL A 276 9.52 6.51 15.80
N ASN A 277 8.22 6.35 15.57
CA ASN A 277 7.31 5.72 16.52
C ASN A 277 7.02 4.24 16.22
N LEU A 278 7.65 3.68 15.18
CA LEU A 278 7.49 2.32 14.70
C LEU A 278 6.02 1.95 14.42
N ASN A 279 5.28 2.87 13.80
CA ASN A 279 3.92 2.62 13.36
C ASN A 279 3.87 2.33 11.85
N LEU A 280 2.97 1.43 11.45
CA LEU A 280 2.53 1.22 10.08
C LEU A 280 1.05 1.60 9.98
N TYR A 281 0.71 2.47 9.05
CA TYR A 281 -0.66 2.79 8.66
C TYR A 281 -0.92 2.15 7.30
N LEU A 282 -1.88 1.23 7.24
CA LEU A 282 -2.18 0.47 6.03
C LEU A 282 -3.59 0.79 5.51
N ASN A 283 -3.66 1.17 4.24
CA ASN A 283 -4.87 1.26 3.43
C ASN A 283 -4.90 0.09 2.46
N TYR A 284 -6.04 -0.58 2.35
CA TYR A 284 -6.27 -1.61 1.35
C TYR A 284 -7.26 -1.09 0.30
N GLY A 285 -6.86 -1.10 -0.97
CA GLY A 285 -7.53 -0.41 -2.06
C GLY A 285 -7.65 1.10 -1.84
N GLU A 286 -8.61 1.72 -2.49
CA GLU A 286 -8.84 3.18 -2.53
C GLU A 286 -9.43 3.77 -1.22
N ARG A 287 -9.31 3.08 -0.08
CA ARG A 287 -10.00 3.44 1.19
C ARG A 287 -9.10 4.22 2.15
N TYR A 288 -8.62 5.37 1.72
CA TYR A 288 -7.66 6.20 2.48
C TYR A 288 -8.20 6.77 3.81
N GLU A 289 -9.52 6.85 3.97
CA GLU A 289 -10.19 7.32 5.20
C GLU A 289 -10.24 6.28 6.33
N LYS A 290 -9.87 5.02 6.08
CA LYS A 290 -9.97 3.91 7.06
C LYS A 290 -8.66 3.15 7.22
N GLN A 291 -7.61 3.89 7.54
CA GLN A 291 -6.28 3.35 7.83
C GLN A 291 -6.31 2.41 9.03
N LYS A 292 -5.74 1.22 8.88
CA LYS A 292 -5.40 0.39 10.04
C LYS A 292 -4.02 0.76 10.53
N ARG A 293 -3.96 1.31 11.74
CA ARG A 293 -2.70 1.53 12.46
C ARG A 293 -2.23 0.23 13.13
N ILE A 294 -0.94 -0.05 12.98
CA ILE A 294 -0.23 -1.17 13.59
C ILE A 294 1.00 -0.59 14.30
N ASN A 295 1.15 -0.85 15.60
CA ASN A 295 2.37 -0.55 16.33
C ASN A 295 3.28 -1.79 16.34
N LEU A 296 4.46 -1.70 15.71
CA LEU A 296 5.34 -2.84 15.51
C LEU A 296 5.81 -3.46 16.85
N PRO A 297 6.31 -2.69 17.84
CA PRO A 297 6.69 -3.23 19.15
C PRO A 297 5.57 -4.01 19.85
N GLU A 298 4.32 -3.53 19.76
CA GLU A 298 3.17 -4.24 20.34
C GLU A 298 2.93 -5.60 19.69
N VAL A 299 3.01 -5.70 18.36
CA VAL A 299 2.79 -6.96 17.64
C VAL A 299 3.93 -7.95 17.91
N LEU A 300 5.18 -7.49 17.90
CA LEU A 300 6.35 -8.36 18.14
C LEU A 300 6.38 -8.95 19.56
N ARG A 301 5.80 -8.26 20.56
CA ARG A 301 5.65 -8.81 21.92
C ARG A 301 4.68 -10.00 22.01
N GLN A 302 3.77 -10.17 21.05
CA GLN A 302 2.75 -11.22 21.06
C GLN A 302 3.28 -12.57 20.56
N ARG A 303 4.33 -13.12 21.21
CA ARG A 303 5.05 -14.32 20.74
C ARG A 303 4.20 -15.58 20.51
N ARG A 304 3.02 -15.70 21.15
CA ARG A 304 2.14 -16.88 21.01
C ARG A 304 1.49 -17.03 19.63
N SER A 305 1.53 -16.00 18.78
CA SER A 305 0.92 -16.03 17.43
C SER A 305 1.89 -16.40 16.31
N PHE A 306 3.17 -16.66 16.61
CA PHE A 306 4.18 -16.98 15.61
C PHE A 306 4.26 -18.49 15.38
N ARG A 307 4.39 -18.89 14.13
CA ARG A 307 4.62 -20.28 13.71
C ARG A 307 6.00 -20.40 13.08
N GLN A 308 6.56 -21.60 13.14
CA GLN A 308 7.85 -21.90 12.56
C GLN A 308 7.68 -22.22 11.07
N PHE A 309 8.44 -21.55 10.22
CA PHE A 309 8.48 -21.78 8.79
C PHE A 309 9.88 -22.23 8.40
N ASN A 310 9.98 -23.28 7.58
CA ASN A 310 11.24 -23.70 7.01
C ASN A 310 11.64 -22.68 5.94
N ILE A 311 12.83 -22.10 6.08
CA ILE A 311 13.36 -21.09 5.16
C ILE A 311 14.45 -21.65 4.26
N SER A 312 14.57 -22.97 4.09
CA SER A 312 15.63 -23.58 3.28
C SER A 312 15.57 -23.21 1.81
N TYR A 313 14.37 -23.13 1.24
CA TYR A 313 14.17 -22.62 -0.11
C TYR A 313 14.49 -21.12 -0.21
N MET A 314 14.18 -20.35 0.84
CA MET A 314 14.50 -18.93 0.89
C MET A 314 15.99 -18.69 1.12
N THR A 315 16.70 -19.44 1.94
CA THR A 315 18.08 -19.10 2.32
C THR A 315 19.10 -19.91 1.51
N GLY A 316 18.69 -20.99 0.86
CA GLY A 316 19.59 -22.04 0.43
C GLY A 316 20.16 -22.87 1.60
N VAL A 317 19.63 -22.69 2.82
CA VAL A 317 20.13 -23.30 4.07
C VAL A 317 18.98 -23.88 4.90
N ASP A 318 19.11 -25.10 5.39
CA ASP A 318 18.23 -25.60 6.44
C ASP A 318 18.18 -24.66 7.66
N GLY A 319 17.02 -24.02 7.83
CA GLY A 319 16.79 -23.02 8.84
C GLY A 319 15.30 -22.86 9.10
N ASN A 320 14.96 -22.33 10.26
CA ASN A 320 13.58 -22.09 10.64
C ASN A 320 13.41 -20.65 11.10
N LEU A 321 12.37 -19.98 10.61
CA LEU A 321 11.99 -18.63 11.00
C LEU A 321 10.67 -18.65 11.76
N LEU A 322 10.62 -17.97 12.90
CA LEU A 322 9.33 -17.65 13.54
C LEU A 322 8.66 -16.52 12.76
N VAL A 323 7.47 -16.79 12.22
CA VAL A 323 6.70 -15.83 11.43
C VAL A 323 5.25 -15.83 11.90
N ARG A 324 4.67 -14.64 12.01
CA ARG A 324 3.22 -14.46 12.14
C ARG A 324 2.68 -13.92 10.84
N LEU A 325 2.00 -14.77 10.08
CA LEU A 325 1.30 -14.37 8.87
C LEU A 325 -0.06 -13.76 9.22
N VAL A 326 -0.41 -12.68 8.54
CA VAL A 326 -1.74 -12.06 8.53
C VAL A 326 -2.14 -11.89 7.08
N ARG A 327 -3.18 -12.61 6.66
CA ARG A 327 -3.79 -12.30 5.36
C ARG A 327 -4.58 -11.00 5.48
N ILE A 328 -4.41 -10.12 4.50
CA ILE A 328 -5.06 -8.79 4.53
C ILE A 328 -6.54 -8.89 4.10
N ASP A 329 -6.94 -9.94 3.38
CA ASP A 329 -8.34 -10.20 3.02
C ASP A 329 -9.24 -10.50 4.24
N GLU A 330 -8.77 -11.27 5.23
CA GLU A 330 -9.57 -11.77 6.36
C GLU A 330 -9.97 -10.70 7.41
N GLY A 331 -9.47 -9.47 7.32
CA GLY A 331 -9.78 -8.39 8.29
C GLY A 331 -10.15 -7.04 7.69
N PHE A 332 -10.00 -6.88 6.38
CA PHE A 332 -10.24 -5.60 5.68
C PHE A 332 -11.33 -5.71 4.61
N TYR A 333 -11.67 -6.93 4.17
CA TYR A 333 -12.65 -7.20 3.13
C TYR A 333 -13.98 -7.66 3.75
N THR A 334 -14.86 -6.71 4.06
CA THR A 334 -16.30 -6.98 3.93
C THR A 334 -16.70 -6.42 2.57
N PRO A 335 -16.95 -7.26 1.54
CA PRO A 335 -17.53 -6.72 0.33
C PRO A 335 -18.85 -6.07 0.73
N PRO A 336 -19.18 -4.87 0.25
CA PRO A 336 -20.53 -4.36 0.40
C PRO A 336 -21.44 -5.41 -0.21
N VAL A 337 -22.26 -6.07 0.62
CA VAL A 337 -23.34 -6.91 0.13
C VAL A 337 -24.17 -5.99 -0.75
N PRO A 338 -24.30 -6.24 -2.06
CA PRO A 338 -25.13 -5.38 -2.89
C PRO A 338 -26.54 -5.43 -2.30
N THR A 339 -26.99 -4.31 -1.74
CA THR A 339 -28.36 -4.16 -1.21
C THR A 339 -29.40 -4.43 -2.32
N SER A 340 -28.99 -4.38 -3.59
CA SER A 340 -29.77 -4.78 -4.75
C SER A 340 -30.08 -6.30 -4.83
N PHE A 341 -29.26 -7.19 -4.26
CA PHE A 341 -29.54 -8.63 -4.30
C PHE A 341 -30.59 -9.08 -3.28
N HIS A 342 -30.72 -8.38 -2.15
CA HIS A 342 -31.77 -8.67 -1.16
C HIS A 342 -33.14 -8.09 -1.56
N ILE A 343 -33.17 -6.96 -2.29
CA ILE A 343 -34.43 -6.39 -2.77
C ILE A 343 -35.03 -7.22 -3.92
N LEU A 344 -34.20 -7.72 -4.84
CA LEU A 344 -34.66 -8.59 -5.94
C LEU A 344 -35.12 -9.98 -5.47
N SER A 345 -34.46 -10.57 -4.47
CA SER A 345 -34.87 -11.86 -3.90
C SER A 345 -36.16 -11.75 -3.07
N LEU A 346 -36.36 -10.65 -2.33
CA LEU A 346 -37.63 -10.39 -1.63
C LEU A 346 -38.79 -10.06 -2.58
N LEU A 347 -38.54 -9.34 -3.68
CA LEU A 347 -39.54 -9.09 -4.71
C LEU A 347 -39.91 -10.38 -5.48
N ALA A 348 -38.94 -11.25 -5.79
CA ALA A 348 -39.21 -12.53 -6.45
C ALA A 348 -40.05 -13.48 -5.56
N VAL A 349 -39.77 -13.55 -4.25
CA VAL A 349 -40.57 -14.34 -3.31
C VAL A 349 -41.97 -13.74 -3.11
N GLY A 350 -42.10 -12.41 -3.08
CA GLY A 350 -43.40 -11.71 -3.00
C GLY A 350 -44.29 -11.93 -4.23
N VAL A 351 -43.71 -11.94 -5.44
CA VAL A 351 -44.46 -12.18 -6.69
C VAL A 351 -44.89 -13.65 -6.82
N VAL A 352 -44.07 -14.61 -6.37
CA VAL A 352 -44.44 -16.03 -6.38
C VAL A 352 -45.56 -16.34 -5.36
N LEU A 353 -45.56 -15.71 -4.17
CA LEU A 353 -46.61 -15.92 -3.18
C LEU A 353 -47.95 -15.29 -3.56
N THR A 354 -47.94 -14.12 -4.22
CA THR A 354 -49.18 -13.46 -4.67
C THR A 354 -49.82 -14.16 -5.87
N THR A 355 -49.02 -14.65 -6.82
CA THR A 355 -49.52 -15.42 -7.97
C THR A 355 -50.00 -16.82 -7.58
N SER A 356 -49.31 -17.50 -6.66
CA SER A 356 -49.73 -18.81 -6.13
C SER A 356 -50.98 -18.71 -5.24
N GLY A 357 -51.09 -17.65 -4.43
CA GLY A 357 -52.26 -17.37 -3.60
C GLY A 357 -53.51 -17.06 -4.45
N ALA A 358 -53.37 -16.26 -5.51
CA ALA A 358 -54.45 -15.96 -6.43
C ALA A 358 -54.92 -17.18 -7.24
N TYR A 359 -53.98 -18.07 -7.63
CA TYR A 359 -54.32 -19.32 -8.32
C TYR A 359 -55.09 -20.31 -7.43
N LEU A 360 -54.70 -20.43 -6.15
CA LEU A 360 -55.40 -21.31 -5.20
C LEU A 360 -56.77 -20.76 -4.78
N TYR A 361 -56.94 -19.44 -4.68
CA TYR A 361 -58.24 -18.83 -4.36
C TYR A 361 -59.27 -19.04 -5.49
N LYS A 362 -58.84 -18.97 -6.76
CA LYS A 362 -59.73 -19.16 -7.92
C LYS A 362 -60.21 -20.61 -8.10
N ARG A 363 -59.50 -21.58 -7.53
CA ARG A 363 -59.87 -23.01 -7.60
C ARG A 363 -60.84 -23.46 -6.49
N ARG A 364 -61.06 -22.62 -5.47
CA ARG A 364 -62.07 -22.85 -4.41
C ARG A 364 -63.43 -22.23 -4.70
N LEU A 365 -63.56 -21.44 -5.77
CA LEU A 365 -64.80 -20.78 -6.20
C LEU A 365 -65.39 -21.40 -7.48
N LYS A 366 -65.06 -22.65 -7.77
CA LYS A 366 -65.72 -23.46 -8.80
C LYS A 366 -66.23 -24.76 -8.21
#